data_AF-A0A7S0RBS7-F1
#
_entry.id   AF-A0A7S0RBS7-F1
#
_cell.length_a   1.000
_cell.length_b   1.000
_cell.length_c   1.000
_cell.angle_alpha   90.00
_cell.angle_beta   90.00
_cell.angle_gamma   90.00
#
_symmetry.space_group_name_H-M   'P 1'
#
loop_
_entity.id
_entity.type
_entity.pdbx_description
1 polymer ?
#
loop_
_entity_poly.entity_id
_entity_poly.type
_entity_poly.pdbx_seq_one_letter_code
_entity_poly.pdbx_strand_id
1 'polypeptide(L)'
;MGDAHAHSSYNKYGLGALVGNWVEEGALQTATGTHRYNTWVPAPDHDSGTVYATQTKGPEFIPTNERVFLHTISADFDPWNSHTHDVHRDPKNRGHSDCMKYSTKNNTGRRTELMKKAHMQAASDLPPEPPHKDLFETTNRVLHNAKDMSELCVGRRVMKTRDGEGIGLEHRDAIFLAETGISNKADVDRWHMNASDTAKQEGNYLTDTPLTIYSETFLKGTYPEGAAQTGTLCKETNPLARTSDFSRDVRDCFKVVTDE
;
A
#
# COMPACT_ATOMS: atom_id res chain seq x y z
N MET A 1 -28.46 4.20 48.69
CA MET A 1 -28.21 4.90 47.41
C MET A 1 -29.57 5.12 46.79
N GLY A 2 -30.01 6.37 46.68
CA GLY A 2 -31.28 6.68 46.01
C GLY A 2 -31.04 6.71 44.51
N ASP A 3 -31.87 6.01 43.74
CA ASP A 3 -31.80 6.01 42.30
C ASP A 3 -32.03 7.44 41.76
N ALA A 4 -31.06 7.93 40.99
CA ALA A 4 -31.11 9.25 40.37
C ALA A 4 -32.08 9.21 39.17
N HIS A 5 -33.37 9.35 39.43
CA HIS A 5 -34.38 9.45 38.39
C HIS A 5 -34.60 10.90 37.94
N ALA A 6 -34.76 11.10 36.63
CA ALA A 6 -35.07 12.41 36.07
C ALA A 6 -36.47 12.87 36.50
N HIS A 7 -36.52 13.90 37.33
CA HIS A 7 -37.77 14.50 37.80
C HIS A 7 -38.43 15.33 36.69
N SER A 8 -39.60 14.89 36.21
CA SER A 8 -40.25 15.42 34.99
C SER A 8 -41.74 15.73 35.14
N SER A 9 -42.19 16.05 36.35
CA SER A 9 -43.61 16.39 36.59
C SER A 9 -43.99 17.81 36.13
N TYR A 10 -43.02 18.68 35.87
CA TYR A 10 -43.19 20.04 35.36
C TYR A 10 -42.99 20.11 33.83
N ASN A 11 -43.31 21.24 33.19
CA ASN A 11 -43.12 21.50 31.73
C ASN A 11 -43.94 20.66 30.73
N LYS A 12 -45.04 20.04 31.16
CA LYS A 12 -45.91 19.22 30.28
C LYS A 12 -46.60 20.01 29.15
N TYR A 13 -46.81 21.31 29.32
CA TYR A 13 -47.61 22.16 28.42
C TYR A 13 -46.82 23.33 27.82
N GLY A 14 -45.48 23.25 27.80
CA GLY A 14 -44.64 24.36 27.31
C GLY A 14 -44.65 25.60 28.21
N LEU A 15 -45.21 25.50 29.42
CA LEU A 15 -45.16 26.52 30.45
C LEU A 15 -43.72 26.56 30.99
N GLY A 16 -42.92 27.54 30.57
CA GLY A 16 -41.47 27.62 30.77
C GLY A 16 -40.97 27.70 32.22
N ALA A 17 -41.22 26.67 33.03
CA ALA A 17 -40.68 26.54 34.37
C ALA A 17 -39.23 26.02 34.32
N LEU A 18 -38.33 26.68 35.06
CA LEU A 18 -36.91 26.33 35.14
C LEU A 18 -36.64 25.21 36.16
N VAL A 19 -37.40 24.11 36.10
CA VAL A 19 -37.33 22.99 37.04
C VAL A 19 -37.01 21.69 36.31
N GLY A 20 -36.06 20.92 36.84
CA GLY A 20 -35.60 19.68 36.20
C GLY A 20 -34.58 19.94 35.08
N ASN A 21 -34.61 19.12 34.03
CA ASN A 21 -33.66 19.19 32.92
C ASN A 21 -34.05 20.22 31.84
N TRP A 22 -34.46 21.42 32.28
CA TRP A 22 -35.03 22.45 31.39
C TRP A 22 -34.02 22.99 30.36
N VAL A 23 -32.72 22.96 30.68
CA VAL A 23 -31.66 23.45 29.79
C VAL A 23 -31.52 22.56 28.56
N GLU A 24 -31.45 21.24 28.75
CA GLU A 24 -31.39 20.28 27.64
C GLU A 24 -32.70 20.29 26.85
N GLU A 25 -33.85 20.38 27.53
CA GLU A 25 -35.16 20.47 26.88
C GLU A 25 -35.32 21.75 26.05
N GLY A 26 -34.83 22.89 26.53
CA GLY A 26 -34.81 24.15 25.78
C GLY A 26 -33.88 24.11 24.57
N ALA A 27 -32.71 23.49 24.70
CA ALA A 27 -31.78 23.27 23.59
C ALA A 27 -32.39 22.35 22.53
N LEU A 28 -33.03 21.25 22.95
CA LEU A 28 -33.74 20.31 22.09
C LEU A 28 -34.90 20.98 21.34
N GLN A 29 -35.69 21.82 22.02
CA GLN A 29 -36.75 22.61 21.39
C GLN A 29 -36.18 23.58 20.36
N THR A 30 -35.08 24.25 20.67
CA THR A 30 -34.45 25.22 19.76
C THR A 30 -33.92 24.51 18.50
N ALA A 31 -33.36 23.32 18.65
CA ALA A 31 -32.79 22.55 17.54
C ALA A 31 -33.86 21.86 16.67
N THR A 32 -34.88 21.25 17.28
CA THR A 32 -35.83 20.36 16.58
C THR A 32 -37.26 20.91 16.50
N GLY A 33 -37.53 22.06 17.13
CA GLY A 33 -38.87 22.61 17.29
C GLY A 33 -39.79 21.81 18.21
N THR A 34 -39.27 20.77 18.89
CA THR A 34 -40.09 19.80 19.62
C THR A 34 -39.60 19.50 21.03
N HIS A 35 -40.55 19.29 21.95
CA HIS A 35 -40.32 18.90 23.35
C HIS A 35 -40.55 17.41 23.60
N ARG A 36 -40.24 16.93 24.81
CA ARG A 36 -40.58 15.58 25.29
C ARG A 36 -42.07 15.24 25.14
N TYR A 37 -42.95 16.21 25.34
CA TYR A 37 -44.41 16.03 25.38
C TYR A 37 -45.15 16.42 24.09
N ASN A 38 -44.44 16.68 22.99
CA ASN A 38 -45.07 17.09 21.71
C ASN A 38 -45.91 16.00 21.03
N THR A 39 -45.93 14.77 21.55
CA THR A 39 -46.85 13.71 21.11
C THR A 39 -48.30 13.96 21.49
N TRP A 40 -48.61 15.07 22.17
CA TRP A 40 -49.96 15.45 22.57
C TRP A 40 -50.36 16.75 21.87
N VAL A 41 -50.77 16.65 20.61
CA VAL A 41 -51.35 17.77 19.86
C VAL A 41 -52.83 17.86 20.23
N PRO A 42 -53.41 19.07 20.42
CA PRO A 42 -54.86 19.19 20.54
C PRO A 42 -55.54 18.65 19.28
N ALA A 43 -56.55 17.79 19.46
CA ALA A 43 -57.28 17.20 18.34
C ALA A 43 -57.94 18.31 17.48
N PRO A 44 -57.86 18.24 16.13
CA PRO A 44 -58.35 19.31 15.26
C PRO A 44 -59.86 19.53 15.29
N ASP A 45 -60.65 18.55 15.76
CA ASP A 45 -62.12 18.63 15.83
C ASP A 45 -62.63 18.66 17.27
N HIS A 46 -62.31 19.72 18.01
CA HIS A 46 -62.96 19.99 19.29
C HIS A 46 -64.16 20.92 19.08
N ASP A 47 -65.33 20.31 18.90
CA ASP A 47 -66.61 20.98 19.09
C ASP A 47 -66.68 21.55 20.51
N SER A 48 -67.09 22.82 20.59
CA SER A 48 -67.05 23.69 21.77
C SER A 48 -67.97 23.25 22.93
N GLY A 49 -67.66 22.15 23.61
CA GLY A 49 -68.51 21.62 24.68
C GLY A 49 -67.83 20.78 25.77
N THR A 50 -66.54 20.48 25.69
CA THR A 50 -65.85 19.68 26.73
C THR A 50 -64.82 20.50 27.50
N VAL A 51 -64.89 20.47 28.83
CA VAL A 51 -63.94 21.16 29.75
C VAL A 51 -62.56 20.47 29.73
N TYR A 52 -62.48 19.24 29.23
CA TYR A 52 -61.27 18.43 29.22
C TYR A 52 -60.70 18.31 27.81
N ALA A 53 -59.50 18.84 27.61
CA ALA A 53 -58.76 18.71 26.35
C ALA A 53 -58.47 17.22 26.05
N THR A 54 -59.10 16.66 25.02
CA THR A 54 -58.75 15.33 24.51
C THR A 54 -57.53 15.46 23.61
N GLN A 55 -56.48 14.70 23.94
CA GLN A 55 -55.20 14.74 23.25
C GLN A 55 -55.09 13.55 22.29
N THR A 56 -54.69 13.77 21.05
CA THR A 56 -54.41 12.71 20.09
C THR A 56 -52.91 12.43 20.03
N LYS A 57 -52.55 11.16 19.81
CA LYS A 57 -51.15 10.73 19.61
C LYS A 57 -50.63 11.44 18.35
N GLY A 58 -49.58 12.24 18.53
CA GLY A 58 -48.91 12.99 17.46
C GLY A 58 -48.31 12.08 16.38
N PRO A 59 -47.74 12.68 15.31
CA PRO A 59 -47.26 11.94 14.15
C PRO A 59 -46.25 10.86 14.56
N GLU A 60 -46.41 9.67 13.95
CA GLU A 60 -45.64 8.46 14.27
C GLU A 60 -44.15 8.58 13.90
N PHE A 61 -43.81 9.56 13.06
CA PHE A 61 -42.45 9.85 12.65
C PHE A 61 -41.87 11.06 13.42
N ILE A 62 -40.91 10.78 14.30
CA ILE A 62 -40.12 11.79 14.99
C ILE A 62 -38.71 11.75 14.38
N PRO A 63 -38.14 12.85 13.86
CA PRO A 63 -36.77 12.87 13.37
C PRO A 63 -35.81 12.64 14.54
N THR A 64 -35.28 11.41 14.64
CA THR A 64 -34.39 11.01 15.75
C THR A 64 -32.95 11.45 15.52
N ASN A 65 -32.53 11.67 14.27
CA ASN A 65 -31.15 12.02 13.93
C ASN A 65 -30.67 13.30 14.64
N GLU A 66 -31.48 14.36 14.58
CA GLU A 66 -31.19 15.65 15.21
C GLU A 66 -31.14 15.57 16.74
N ARG A 67 -31.79 14.56 17.33
CA ARG A 67 -31.89 14.37 18.78
C ARG A 67 -30.75 13.55 19.37
N VAL A 68 -30.13 12.69 18.56
CA VAL A 68 -29.19 11.67 19.03
C VAL A 68 -27.77 11.87 18.48
N PHE A 69 -27.63 12.29 17.22
CA PHE A 69 -26.35 12.23 16.52
C PHE A 69 -25.83 13.58 16.00
N LEU A 70 -26.70 14.56 15.81
CA LEU A 70 -26.30 15.82 15.18
C LEU A 70 -25.47 16.70 16.13
N HIS A 71 -24.20 16.88 15.79
CA HIS A 71 -23.31 17.86 16.43
C HIS A 71 -23.21 19.09 15.53
N THR A 72 -23.95 20.15 15.84
CA THR A 72 -24.08 21.36 15.00
C THR A 72 -22.78 22.12 14.76
N ILE A 73 -21.75 21.91 15.59
CA ILE A 73 -20.43 22.56 15.47
C ILE A 73 -19.56 21.87 14.40
N SER A 74 -19.85 20.62 14.05
CA SER A 74 -19.01 19.78 13.16
C SER A 74 -19.80 19.14 12.01
N ALA A 75 -21.02 19.62 11.75
CA ALA A 75 -21.95 19.02 10.79
C ALA A 75 -21.87 19.65 9.39
N ASP A 76 -20.83 20.45 9.10
CA ASP A 76 -20.56 20.79 7.72
C ASP A 76 -20.29 19.48 6.98
N PHE A 77 -20.94 19.32 5.83
CA PHE A 77 -20.80 18.17 4.95
C PHE A 77 -19.41 18.21 4.32
N ASP A 78 -18.38 17.96 5.14
CA ASP A 78 -17.01 17.85 4.69
C ASP A 78 -16.98 16.65 3.73
N PRO A 79 -16.49 16.81 2.49
CA PRO A 79 -16.46 15.70 1.55
C PRO A 79 -15.69 14.55 2.20
N TRP A 80 -16.37 13.40 2.32
CA TRP A 80 -15.81 12.19 2.89
C TRP A 80 -14.65 11.74 2.00
N ASN A 81 -13.45 12.18 2.32
CA ASN A 81 -12.23 11.86 1.62
C ASN A 81 -11.45 10.83 2.43
N SER A 82 -10.88 9.84 1.76
CA SER A 82 -9.94 8.94 2.43
C SER A 82 -8.68 9.72 2.81
N HIS A 83 -8.02 9.30 3.89
CA HIS A 83 -6.72 9.86 4.28
C HIS A 83 -5.71 9.77 3.14
N THR A 84 -5.75 8.69 2.36
CA THR A 84 -4.89 8.52 1.18
C THR A 84 -5.18 9.54 0.08
N HIS A 85 -6.45 9.87 -0.16
CA HIS A 85 -6.84 10.89 -1.14
C HIS A 85 -6.43 12.30 -0.69
N ASP A 86 -6.44 12.57 0.61
CA ASP A 86 -5.97 13.84 1.15
C ASP A 86 -4.45 13.99 1.12
N VAL A 87 -3.71 12.94 1.46
CA VAL A 87 -2.24 12.98 1.49
C VAL A 87 -1.62 12.90 0.08
N HIS A 88 -2.20 12.08 -0.80
CA HIS A 88 -1.65 11.79 -2.13
C HIS A 88 -2.46 12.45 -3.24
N ARG A 89 -2.61 13.78 -3.17
CA ARG A 89 -3.22 14.58 -4.23
C ARG A 89 -2.30 14.70 -5.45
N ASP A 90 -2.92 14.79 -6.63
CA ASP A 90 -2.24 15.04 -7.90
C ASP A 90 -1.28 16.24 -7.74
N PRO A 91 0.04 16.06 -7.96
CA PRO A 91 1.02 17.12 -7.76
C PRO A 91 0.75 18.36 -8.63
N LYS A 92 0.04 18.24 -9.75
CA LYS A 92 -0.30 19.38 -10.63
C LYS A 92 -1.50 20.19 -10.15
N ASN A 93 -2.44 19.54 -9.45
CA ASN A 93 -3.73 20.11 -9.05
C ASN A 93 -3.86 20.36 -7.54
N ARG A 94 -2.75 20.40 -6.79
CA ARG A 94 -2.81 20.77 -5.37
C ARG A 94 -3.32 22.21 -5.23
N GLY A 95 -4.52 22.36 -4.69
CA GLY A 95 -5.09 23.67 -4.34
C GLY A 95 -4.19 24.51 -3.42
N HIS A 96 -4.55 25.78 -3.24
CA HIS A 96 -3.80 26.78 -2.49
C HIS A 96 -3.61 26.49 -0.98
N SER A 97 -4.10 25.37 -0.45
CA SER A 97 -4.06 25.04 0.97
C SER A 97 -2.67 24.70 1.53
N ASP A 98 -1.72 24.26 0.70
CA ASP A 98 -0.33 24.10 1.19
C ASP A 98 0.36 25.46 1.13
N CYS A 99 0.47 26.10 2.29
CA CYS A 99 1.03 27.45 2.47
C CYS A 99 2.53 27.58 2.11
N MET A 100 3.26 26.47 1.98
CA MET A 100 4.66 26.45 1.57
C MET A 100 4.91 25.39 0.50
N LYS A 101 4.98 25.84 -0.76
CA LYS A 101 5.37 25.01 -1.91
C LYS A 101 6.65 25.56 -2.52
N TYR A 102 7.57 24.66 -2.86
CA TYR A 102 8.69 25.01 -3.72
C TYR A 102 8.16 25.28 -5.12
N SER A 103 8.14 26.55 -5.51
CA SER A 103 7.76 26.94 -6.87
C SER A 103 8.85 26.48 -7.83
N THR A 104 8.44 25.76 -8.88
CA THR A 104 9.31 25.44 -10.02
C THR A 104 9.55 26.73 -10.81
N LYS A 105 10.47 27.56 -10.32
CA LYS A 105 10.91 28.75 -11.02
C LYS A 105 11.90 28.33 -12.09
N ASN A 106 11.54 28.54 -13.34
CA ASN A 106 12.52 28.44 -14.41
C ASN A 106 13.47 29.63 -14.32
N ASN A 107 14.76 29.37 -14.18
CA ASN A 107 15.78 30.41 -14.10
C ASN A 107 16.16 30.98 -15.48
N THR A 108 15.58 30.45 -16.57
CA THR A 108 15.80 30.97 -17.91
C THR A 108 14.72 31.99 -18.28
N GLY A 109 15.13 33.17 -18.72
CA GLY A 109 14.22 34.16 -19.28
C GLY A 109 13.74 33.80 -20.70
N ARG A 110 12.66 34.44 -21.16
CA ARG A 110 12.05 34.20 -22.47
C ARG A 110 13.03 34.32 -23.65
N ARG A 111 13.93 35.31 -23.60
CA ARG A 111 14.96 35.51 -24.64
C ARG A 111 15.96 34.35 -24.67
N THR A 112 16.41 33.91 -23.49
CA THR A 112 17.35 32.78 -23.38
C THR A 112 16.71 31.47 -23.81
N GLU A 113 15.42 31.25 -23.54
CA GLU A 113 14.71 30.06 -24.02
C GLU A 113 14.59 30.03 -25.55
N LEU A 114 14.26 31.16 -26.17
CA LEU A 114 14.21 31.27 -27.64
C LEU A 114 15.58 31.02 -28.27
N MET A 115 16.63 31.62 -27.72
CA MET A 115 18.00 31.35 -28.16
C MET A 115 18.39 29.88 -27.97
N LYS A 116 18.07 29.29 -26.82
CA LYS A 116 18.33 27.87 -26.54
C LYS A 116 17.62 26.97 -27.54
N LYS A 117 16.36 27.26 -27.86
CA LYS A 117 15.58 26.52 -28.86
C LYS A 117 16.20 26.66 -30.26
N ALA A 118 16.61 27.86 -30.64
CA ALA A 118 17.27 28.11 -31.92
C ALA A 118 18.63 27.39 -32.03
N HIS A 119 19.43 27.40 -30.96
CA HIS A 119 20.69 26.65 -30.92
C HIS A 119 20.48 25.14 -30.97
N MET A 120 19.45 24.62 -30.31
CA MET A 120 19.11 23.20 -30.36
C MET A 120 18.69 22.76 -31.78
N GLN A 121 17.95 23.62 -32.49
CA GLN A 121 17.61 23.39 -33.90
C GLN A 121 18.83 23.52 -34.82
N ALA A 122 19.69 24.52 -34.62
CA ALA A 122 20.92 24.65 -35.40
C ALA A 122 21.91 23.49 -35.13
N ALA A 123 21.87 22.89 -33.93
CA ALA A 123 22.70 21.74 -33.58
C ALA A 123 22.17 20.41 -34.13
N SER A 124 20.88 20.30 -34.50
CA SER A 124 20.39 19.11 -35.19
C SER A 124 20.90 19.04 -36.63
N ASP A 125 21.22 20.19 -37.22
CA ASP A 125 21.85 20.28 -38.53
C ASP A 125 23.35 20.05 -38.36
N LEU A 126 23.75 18.77 -38.29
CA LEU A 126 25.15 18.37 -38.19
C LEU A 126 25.92 18.92 -39.40
N PRO A 127 26.97 19.74 -39.20
CA PRO A 127 27.89 20.07 -40.29
C PRO A 127 28.52 18.77 -40.81
N PRO A 128 28.92 18.71 -42.10
CA PRO A 128 29.68 17.57 -42.61
C PRO A 128 30.88 17.34 -41.68
N GLU A 129 31.05 16.10 -41.24
CA GLU A 129 32.10 15.75 -40.27
C GLU A 129 33.41 16.38 -40.74
N PRO A 130 34.03 17.27 -39.93
CA PRO A 130 35.37 17.73 -40.25
C PRO A 130 36.24 16.48 -40.39
N PRO A 131 37.19 16.43 -41.35
CA PRO A 131 38.06 15.28 -41.51
C PRO A 131 38.63 14.98 -40.13
N HIS A 132 38.39 13.73 -39.69
CA HIS A 132 38.71 13.23 -38.37
C HIS A 132 40.05 13.84 -37.96
N LYS A 133 40.04 14.79 -37.00
CA LYS A 133 41.30 15.26 -36.41
C LYS A 133 41.93 14.00 -35.87
N ASP A 134 43.08 13.60 -36.40
CA ASP A 134 43.81 12.41 -36.01
C ASP A 134 43.77 12.31 -34.49
N LEU A 135 42.83 11.50 -34.00
CA LEU A 135 42.73 11.18 -32.60
C LEU A 135 43.99 10.39 -32.38
N PHE A 136 44.88 10.88 -31.52
CA PHE A 136 46.02 10.07 -31.10
C PHE A 136 45.47 8.74 -30.58
N GLU A 137 45.58 7.70 -31.39
CA GLU A 137 45.21 6.37 -31.00
C GLU A 137 46.17 5.97 -29.89
N THR A 138 45.68 5.93 -28.66
CA THR A 138 46.46 5.38 -27.56
C THR A 138 46.67 3.89 -27.88
N THR A 139 47.92 3.44 -27.88
CA THR A 139 48.29 2.04 -28.11
C THR A 139 47.59 1.07 -27.15
N ASN A 140 47.01 1.57 -26.05
CA ASN A 140 46.29 0.81 -25.04
C ASN A 140 45.16 -0.06 -25.61
N ARG A 141 44.36 0.45 -26.56
CA ARG A 141 43.27 -0.33 -27.19
C ARG A 141 43.79 -1.41 -28.14
N VAL A 142 44.93 -1.19 -28.78
CA VAL A 142 45.56 -2.17 -29.67
C VAL A 142 46.23 -3.29 -28.86
N LEU A 143 46.84 -2.95 -27.74
CA LEU A 143 47.57 -3.88 -26.88
C LEU A 143 46.66 -4.73 -25.98
N HIS A 144 45.53 -4.17 -25.52
CA HIS A 144 44.60 -4.82 -24.59
C HIS A 144 43.26 -5.13 -25.27
N ASN A 145 43.27 -6.13 -26.14
CA ASN A 145 42.06 -6.70 -26.72
C ASN A 145 41.65 -7.98 -25.99
N ALA A 146 40.35 -8.28 -26.01
CA ALA A 146 39.84 -9.56 -25.53
C ALA A 146 40.51 -10.67 -26.35
N LYS A 147 41.20 -11.59 -25.67
CA LYS A 147 41.83 -12.76 -26.28
C LYS A 147 40.88 -13.93 -26.17
N ASP A 148 40.90 -14.80 -27.17
CA ASP A 148 40.23 -16.08 -27.07
C ASP A 148 40.93 -16.91 -25.98
N MET A 149 40.13 -17.48 -25.07
CA MET A 149 40.58 -18.26 -23.92
C MET A 149 40.24 -19.75 -24.08
N SER A 150 39.73 -20.16 -25.23
CA SER A 150 39.29 -21.54 -25.53
C SER A 150 40.38 -22.60 -25.34
N GLU A 151 41.62 -22.28 -25.69
CA GLU A 151 42.77 -23.20 -25.60
C GLU A 151 43.56 -23.07 -24.28
N LEU A 152 43.18 -22.14 -23.39
CA LEU A 152 43.95 -21.86 -22.19
C LEU A 152 43.56 -22.80 -21.05
N CYS A 153 44.49 -23.66 -20.62
CA CYS A 153 44.31 -24.48 -19.44
C CYS A 153 44.45 -23.63 -18.16
N VAL A 154 43.33 -23.40 -17.47
CA VAL A 154 43.33 -22.69 -16.18
C VAL A 154 43.81 -23.64 -15.07
N GLY A 155 44.89 -23.24 -14.39
CA GLY A 155 45.45 -24.00 -13.28
C GLY A 155 44.46 -24.15 -12.10
N ARG A 156 44.50 -25.31 -11.42
CA ARG A 156 43.66 -25.59 -10.25
C ARG A 156 44.45 -25.33 -8.96
N ARG A 157 43.74 -25.06 -7.85
CA ARG A 157 44.37 -24.86 -6.53
C ARG A 157 45.20 -26.07 -6.10
N VAL A 158 44.70 -27.28 -6.38
CA VAL A 158 45.45 -28.53 -6.21
C VAL A 158 45.36 -29.26 -7.55
N MET A 159 46.52 -29.52 -8.17
CA MET A 159 46.59 -30.12 -9.52
C MET A 159 47.06 -31.57 -9.51
N LYS A 160 48.00 -31.90 -8.62
CA LYS A 160 48.66 -33.21 -8.57
C LYS A 160 48.84 -33.69 -7.14
N THR A 161 48.84 -35.00 -6.95
CA THR A 161 49.27 -35.65 -5.72
C THR A 161 50.80 -35.64 -5.61
N ARG A 162 51.33 -36.04 -4.46
CA ARG A 162 52.79 -36.17 -4.24
C ARG A 162 53.44 -37.12 -5.25
N ASP A 163 52.70 -38.13 -5.69
CA ASP A 163 53.17 -39.14 -6.64
C ASP A 163 53.13 -38.64 -8.10
N GLY A 164 52.63 -37.42 -8.32
CA GLY A 164 52.59 -36.77 -9.64
C GLY A 164 51.34 -37.07 -10.45
N GLU A 165 50.40 -37.86 -9.92
CA GLU A 165 49.11 -38.14 -10.55
C GLU A 165 48.21 -36.91 -10.54
N GLY A 166 47.53 -36.66 -11.65
CA GLY A 166 46.60 -35.53 -11.79
C GLY A 166 45.30 -35.77 -11.04
N ILE A 167 44.84 -34.79 -10.28
CA ILE A 167 43.57 -34.88 -9.55
C ILE A 167 42.44 -34.44 -10.49
N GLY A 168 41.62 -35.40 -10.90
CA GLY A 168 40.38 -35.19 -11.65
C GLY A 168 39.37 -34.32 -10.90
N LEU A 169 38.35 -33.81 -11.61
CA LEU A 169 37.30 -32.97 -11.00
C LEU A 169 36.43 -33.78 -10.04
N GLU A 170 36.18 -35.03 -10.41
CA GLU A 170 35.48 -36.07 -9.68
C GLU A 170 36.16 -36.47 -8.37
N HIS A 171 37.49 -36.30 -8.28
CA HIS A 171 38.25 -36.63 -7.08
C HIS A 171 38.30 -35.50 -6.05
N ARG A 172 37.77 -34.32 -6.39
CA ARG A 172 37.63 -33.22 -5.45
C ARG A 172 36.33 -33.38 -4.66
N ASP A 173 36.46 -33.63 -3.37
CA ASP A 173 35.30 -33.82 -2.50
C ASP A 173 34.57 -32.50 -2.24
N ALA A 174 33.48 -32.29 -2.98
CA ALA A 174 32.61 -31.12 -2.87
C ALA A 174 31.89 -31.06 -1.52
N ILE A 175 31.49 -32.22 -0.99
CA ILE A 175 30.73 -32.32 0.26
C ILE A 175 31.64 -31.93 1.42
N PHE A 176 32.84 -32.49 1.47
CA PHE A 176 33.84 -32.14 2.48
C PHE A 176 34.15 -30.64 2.49
N LEU A 177 34.32 -30.02 1.32
CA LEU A 177 34.61 -28.58 1.23
C LEU A 177 33.46 -27.71 1.75
N ALA A 178 32.22 -28.12 1.52
CA ALA A 178 31.03 -27.41 1.99
C ALA A 178 30.82 -27.60 3.51
N GLU A 179 30.96 -28.82 4.02
CA GLU A 179 30.73 -29.16 5.44
C GLU A 179 31.80 -28.60 6.36
N THR A 180 33.06 -28.56 5.91
CA THR A 180 34.17 -27.99 6.68
C THR A 180 34.21 -26.46 6.65
N GLY A 181 33.37 -25.81 5.84
CA GLY A 181 33.34 -24.36 5.68
C GLY A 181 34.56 -23.77 4.95
N ILE A 182 35.38 -24.60 4.29
CA ILE A 182 36.52 -24.13 3.49
C ILE A 182 36.04 -23.32 2.28
N SER A 183 34.86 -23.62 1.75
CA SER A 183 34.21 -22.88 0.67
C SER A 183 32.70 -22.90 0.84
N ASN A 184 32.02 -21.86 0.37
CA ASN A 184 30.57 -21.83 0.40
C ASN A 184 30.00 -22.91 -0.50
N LYS A 185 28.98 -23.63 -0.02
CA LYS A 185 28.32 -24.69 -0.78
C LYS A 185 27.88 -24.24 -2.18
N ALA A 186 27.26 -23.06 -2.28
CA ALA A 186 26.80 -22.53 -3.57
C ALA A 186 27.94 -22.29 -4.59
N ASP A 187 29.12 -21.90 -4.12
CA ASP A 187 30.29 -21.69 -4.98
C ASP A 187 30.91 -23.03 -5.41
N VAL A 188 30.96 -24.00 -4.48
CA VAL A 188 31.44 -25.36 -4.76
C VAL A 188 30.54 -26.05 -5.78
N ASP A 189 29.23 -26.02 -5.56
CA ASP A 189 28.24 -26.57 -6.47
C ASP A 189 28.37 -25.93 -7.86
N ARG A 190 28.55 -24.61 -7.94
CA ARG A 190 28.77 -23.90 -9.21
C ARG A 190 30.05 -24.32 -9.92
N TRP A 191 31.17 -24.48 -9.19
CA TRP A 191 32.42 -24.92 -9.80
C TRP A 191 32.35 -26.35 -10.33
N HIS A 192 31.67 -27.25 -9.61
CA HIS A 192 31.46 -28.62 -10.05
C HIS A 192 30.46 -28.71 -11.20
N MET A 193 29.37 -27.93 -11.16
CA MET A 193 28.35 -27.88 -12.22
C MET A 193 28.84 -27.20 -13.50
N ASN A 194 29.65 -26.14 -13.44
CA ASN A 194 30.26 -25.56 -14.62
C ASN A 194 31.32 -26.47 -15.27
N ALA A 195 31.83 -27.46 -14.52
CA ALA A 195 32.79 -28.43 -15.02
C ALA A 195 32.11 -29.68 -15.62
N SER A 196 30.84 -29.93 -15.28
CA SER A 196 29.99 -30.91 -15.95
C SER A 196 29.02 -30.17 -16.88
N ASP A 197 29.26 -30.16 -18.18
CA ASP A 197 28.43 -29.52 -19.24
C ASP A 197 26.91 -29.84 -19.22
N THR A 198 26.45 -30.68 -18.29
CA THR A 198 25.09 -31.16 -18.09
C THR A 198 24.20 -30.24 -17.26
N ALA A 199 24.71 -29.24 -16.56
CA ALA A 199 23.89 -28.37 -15.71
C ALA A 199 23.56 -27.02 -16.37
N LYS A 200 22.97 -27.05 -17.57
CA LYS A 200 22.15 -25.90 -17.99
C LYS A 200 20.97 -25.86 -17.03
N GLN A 201 20.98 -24.88 -16.13
CA GLN A 201 19.86 -24.61 -15.25
C GLN A 201 18.63 -24.32 -16.16
N GLU A 202 17.75 -25.31 -16.35
CA GLU A 202 16.46 -25.18 -17.03
C GLU A 202 15.47 -24.38 -16.15
N GLY A 203 15.93 -23.26 -15.60
CA GLY A 203 15.11 -22.35 -14.81
C GLY A 203 14.50 -21.30 -15.71
N ASN A 204 13.25 -20.94 -15.45
CA ASN A 204 12.60 -19.78 -16.08
C ASN A 204 13.18 -18.48 -15.49
N TYR A 205 14.44 -18.17 -15.80
CA TYR A 205 15.17 -16.98 -15.33
C TYR A 205 14.66 -15.67 -15.92
N LEU A 206 13.69 -15.75 -16.84
CA LEU A 206 12.98 -14.62 -17.45
C LEU A 206 11.72 -14.20 -16.69
N THR A 207 11.54 -14.67 -15.45
CA THR A 207 10.40 -14.25 -14.63
C THR A 207 10.70 -12.90 -13.96
N ASP A 208 9.71 -12.00 -13.93
CA ASP A 208 9.83 -10.68 -13.28
C ASP A 208 10.00 -10.78 -11.75
N THR A 209 9.81 -11.97 -11.18
CA THR A 209 9.92 -12.25 -9.75
C THR A 209 11.35 -12.60 -9.34
N PRO A 210 11.89 -12.03 -8.24
CA PRO A 210 13.22 -12.36 -7.77
C PRO A 210 13.31 -13.83 -7.32
N LEU A 211 14.35 -14.52 -7.77
CA LEU A 211 14.65 -15.89 -7.34
C LEU A 211 15.30 -15.91 -5.96
N THR A 212 14.60 -16.49 -4.99
CA THR A 212 15.00 -16.67 -3.60
C THR A 212 14.68 -18.08 -3.14
N ILE A 213 15.19 -18.49 -1.96
CA ILE A 213 14.88 -19.80 -1.36
C ILE A 213 13.36 -20.01 -1.26
N TYR A 214 12.62 -18.96 -0.88
CA TYR A 214 11.16 -19.02 -0.71
C TYR A 214 10.42 -19.16 -2.05
N SER A 215 10.84 -18.42 -3.07
CA SER A 215 10.23 -18.54 -4.40
C SER A 215 10.54 -19.90 -5.03
N GLU A 216 11.73 -20.47 -4.79
CA GLU A 216 12.04 -21.83 -5.23
C GLU A 216 11.18 -22.88 -4.53
N THR A 217 11.00 -22.79 -3.20
CA THR A 217 10.13 -23.71 -2.48
C THR A 217 8.67 -23.61 -2.92
N PHE A 218 8.22 -22.41 -3.28
CA PHE A 218 6.90 -22.17 -3.88
C PHE A 218 6.78 -22.82 -5.25
N LEU A 219 7.73 -22.59 -6.16
CA LEU A 219 7.75 -23.20 -7.49
C LEU A 219 7.83 -24.74 -7.43
N LYS A 220 8.52 -25.30 -6.43
CA LYS A 220 8.63 -26.74 -6.20
C LYS A 220 7.39 -27.35 -5.53
N GLY A 221 6.42 -26.53 -5.11
CA GLY A 221 5.25 -26.99 -4.36
C GLY A 221 5.58 -27.55 -2.97
N THR A 222 6.79 -27.28 -2.45
CA THR A 222 7.24 -27.72 -1.12
C THR A 222 7.11 -26.62 -0.08
N TYR A 223 6.53 -25.48 -0.45
CA TYR A 223 6.25 -24.39 0.49
C TYR A 223 5.33 -24.91 1.60
N PRO A 224 5.63 -24.64 2.88
CA PRO A 224 4.87 -25.22 3.98
C PRO A 224 3.40 -24.75 3.95
N GLU A 225 2.49 -25.67 3.64
CA GLU A 225 1.04 -25.47 3.72
C GLU A 225 0.53 -25.46 5.19
N GLY A 226 1.38 -25.81 6.17
CA GLY A 226 1.01 -26.02 7.56
C GLY A 226 1.43 -24.91 8.53
N ALA A 227 0.43 -24.24 9.11
CA ALA A 227 0.40 -23.62 10.45
C ALA A 227 1.33 -22.44 10.81
N ALA A 228 2.28 -21.99 9.98
CA ALA A 228 3.09 -20.81 10.31
C ALA A 228 3.10 -19.67 9.28
N GLN A 229 2.68 -19.90 8.02
CA GLN A 229 2.59 -18.86 7.01
C GLN A 229 1.43 -19.12 6.05
N THR A 230 0.29 -18.52 6.35
CA THR A 230 -0.89 -18.47 5.49
C THR A 230 -0.58 -17.63 4.24
N GLY A 231 -0.32 -18.31 3.13
CA GLY A 231 0.07 -17.67 1.86
C GLY A 231 0.04 -18.62 0.67
N THR A 232 -0.75 -19.69 0.69
CA THR A 232 -0.98 -20.57 -0.47
C THR A 232 -2.38 -20.33 -1.03
N LEU A 233 -2.59 -19.25 -1.79
CA LEU A 233 -3.82 -19.07 -2.58
C LEU A 233 -3.57 -18.35 -3.91
N CYS A 234 -3.92 -19.08 -4.99
CA CYS A 234 -4.47 -18.68 -6.29
C CYS A 234 -3.84 -17.57 -7.16
N LYS A 235 -2.80 -16.85 -6.75
CA LYS A 235 -2.15 -15.85 -7.63
C LYS A 235 -0.64 -16.09 -7.69
N GLU A 236 -0.22 -16.68 -8.80
CA GLU A 236 1.18 -17.01 -9.17
C GLU A 236 2.15 -15.82 -9.07
N THR A 237 1.65 -14.59 -9.00
CA THR A 237 2.45 -13.36 -9.04
C THR A 237 3.01 -12.89 -7.70
N ASN A 238 2.46 -13.31 -6.55
CA ASN A 238 3.01 -12.91 -5.24
C ASN A 238 2.88 -14.03 -4.18
N PRO A 239 3.86 -14.94 -4.10
CA PRO A 239 3.80 -16.12 -3.23
C PRO A 239 3.96 -15.82 -1.72
N LEU A 240 4.35 -14.59 -1.36
CA LEU A 240 4.53 -14.17 0.04
C LEU A 240 3.44 -13.22 0.53
N ALA A 241 2.37 -13.04 -0.28
CA ALA A 241 1.24 -12.24 0.13
C ALA A 241 0.54 -12.88 1.33
N ARG A 242 0.29 -12.08 2.37
CA ARG A 242 -0.49 -12.53 3.53
C ARG A 242 -1.92 -12.81 3.11
N THR A 243 -2.39 -14.04 3.32
CA THR A 243 -3.81 -14.38 3.25
C THR A 243 -4.32 -14.58 4.67
N SER A 244 -5.45 -13.96 5.02
CA SER A 244 -6.00 -14.03 6.38
C SER A 244 -7.39 -14.69 6.41
N ASP A 245 -7.77 -15.41 5.36
CA ASP A 245 -9.14 -15.92 5.20
C ASP A 245 -9.59 -16.76 6.40
N PHE A 246 -8.73 -17.61 6.97
CA PHE A 246 -9.01 -18.35 8.20
C PHE A 246 -9.17 -17.46 9.44
N SER A 247 -8.30 -16.47 9.64
CA SER A 247 -8.28 -15.63 10.85
C SER A 247 -9.11 -14.34 10.75
N ARG A 248 -9.74 -14.07 9.60
CA ARG A 248 -10.67 -12.96 9.42
C ARG A 248 -11.86 -13.09 10.36
N ASP A 249 -12.33 -11.94 10.86
CA ASP A 249 -13.56 -11.82 11.64
C ASP A 249 -14.74 -12.37 10.83
N VAL A 250 -15.65 -13.09 11.49
CA VAL A 250 -16.88 -13.65 10.91
C VAL A 250 -17.77 -12.54 10.32
N ARG A 251 -17.63 -11.31 10.83
CA ARG A 251 -18.36 -10.14 10.34
C ARG A 251 -17.75 -9.48 9.10
N ASP A 252 -16.57 -9.91 8.67
CA ASP A 252 -15.91 -9.35 7.50
C ASP A 252 -16.70 -9.71 6.23
N CYS A 253 -16.98 -8.71 5.39
CA CYS A 253 -17.76 -8.87 4.15
C CYS A 253 -17.05 -9.75 3.10
N PHE A 254 -15.75 -10.01 3.27
CA PHE A 254 -14.97 -10.91 2.42
C PHE A 254 -14.58 -12.22 3.13
N LYS A 255 -15.22 -12.56 4.26
CA LYS A 255 -15.02 -13.86 4.91
C LYS A 255 -15.72 -14.94 4.08
N VAL A 256 -14.94 -15.91 3.63
CA VAL A 256 -15.46 -17.13 3.01
C VAL A 256 -15.38 -18.25 4.04
N VAL A 257 -16.49 -18.97 4.25
CA VAL A 257 -16.58 -20.10 5.17
C VAL A 257 -16.39 -21.39 4.37
N THR A 258 -15.15 -21.71 4.01
CA THR A 258 -14.80 -23.01 3.38
C THR A 258 -14.13 -23.97 4.36
N ASP A 259 -13.56 -23.44 5.45
CA ASP A 259 -12.65 -24.16 6.33
C ASP A 259 -13.19 -24.28 7.78
N GLU A 260 -14.49 -24.08 7.99
CA GLU A 260 -15.20 -24.35 9.25
C GLU A 260 -15.75 -25.78 9.32
#